data_AF-A0A9D1MXL7-F1
#
_entry.id   AF-A0A9D1MXL7-F1
#
_cell.length_a   1.000
_cell.length_b   1.000
_cell.length_c   1.000
_cell.angle_alpha   90.00
_cell.angle_beta   90.00
_cell.angle_gamma   90.00
#
_symmetry.space_group_name_H-M   'P 1'
#
loop_
_entity.id
_entity.type
_entity.pdbx_description
1 polymer ?
#
loop_
_entity_poly.entity_id
_entity_poly.type
_entity_poly.pdbx_seq_one_letter_code
_entity_poly.pdbx_strand_id
1 'polypeptide(L)' 'MITKPPIDELTEKAGDKYALCCVIAKRAKELNNKAELPQNTKTISYAANEFAEGLTEIKK' A
#
# COMPACT_ATOMS: atom_id res chain seq x y z
N MET A 1 14.23 -1.24 5.77
CA MET A 1 13.81 0.10 5.29
C MET A 1 13.04 -0.14 3.99
N ILE A 2 11.76 0.24 3.91
CA ILE A 2 11.03 0.24 2.62
C ILE A 2 11.63 1.41 1.83
N THR A 3 12.55 1.13 0.91
CA THR A 3 13.15 2.11 0.00
C THR A 3 12.49 2.09 -1.37
N LYS A 4 11.58 1.13 -1.61
CA LYS A 4 10.76 1.04 -2.81
C LYS A 4 9.34 0.60 -2.39
N PRO A 5 8.28 1.28 -2.86
CA PRO A 5 8.26 2.54 -3.63
C PRO A 5 8.72 3.76 -2.80
N PRO A 6 9.20 4.85 -3.43
CA PRO A 6 9.54 6.09 -2.71
C PRO A 6 8.28 6.74 -2.12
N ILE A 7 8.40 7.26 -0.89
CA ILE A 7 7.25 7.76 -0.15
C ILE A 7 6.66 9.05 -0.71
N ASP A 8 7.48 9.85 -1.39
CA ASP A 8 7.04 11.10 -2.00
C ASP A 8 6.03 10.84 -3.14
N GLU A 9 6.34 9.89 -4.04
CA GLU A 9 5.43 9.48 -5.13
C GLU A 9 4.11 8.90 -4.58
N LEU A 10 4.20 8.08 -3.53
CA LEU A 10 3.02 7.52 -2.88
C LEU A 10 2.17 8.61 -2.21
N THR A 11 2.80 9.62 -1.64
CA THR A 11 2.10 10.73 -0.98
C THR A 11 1.41 11.62 -2.00
N GLU A 12 2.08 11.94 -3.11
CA GLU A 12 1.48 12.70 -4.21
C GLU A 12 0.24 11.99 -4.78
N LYS A 13 0.32 10.66 -4.96
CA LYS A 13 -0.80 9.86 -5.45
C LYS A 13 -1.96 9.76 -4.45
N ALA A 14 -1.65 9.73 -3.14
CA ALA A 14 -2.66 9.70 -2.08
C ALA A 14 -3.26 11.07 -1.76
N GLY A 15 -2.57 12.16 -2.12
CA GLY A 15 -2.92 13.54 -1.81
C GLY A 15 -2.41 14.03 -0.45
N ASP A 16 -2.32 13.15 0.55
CA ASP A 16 -1.72 13.48 1.85
C ASP A 16 -1.14 12.24 2.56
N LYS A 17 -0.23 12.47 3.52
CA LYS A 17 0.48 11.41 4.25
C LYS A 17 -0.44 10.55 5.13
N TYR A 18 -1.53 11.10 5.63
CA TYR A 18 -2.48 10.39 6.48
C TYR A 18 -3.41 9.50 5.65
N ALA A 19 -3.87 10.00 4.49
CA ALA A 19 -4.60 9.21 3.50
C ALA A 19 -3.76 8.03 3.01
N LEU A 20 -2.47 8.26 2.72
CA LEU A 20 -1.53 7.20 2.36
C LEU A 20 -1.48 6.10 3.43
N CYS A 21 -1.27 6.48 4.70
CA CYS A 21 -1.26 5.53 5.82
C CYS A 21 -2.57 4.74 5.92
N CYS A 22 -3.72 5.42 5.80
CA CYS A 22 -5.02 4.78 5.89
C CYS A 22 -5.23 3.72 4.80
N VAL A 23 -4.86 4.03 3.56
CA VAL A 23 -5.07 3.17 2.40
C VAL A 23 -4.17 1.95 2.46
N ILE A 24 -2.87 2.16 2.71
CA ILE A 24 -1.92 1.05 2.86
C ILE A 24 -2.33 0.16 4.03
N ALA A 25 -2.75 0.72 5.17
CA ALA A 25 -3.15 -0.07 6.34
C ALA A 25 -4.42 -0.89 6.08
N LYS A 26 -5.45 -0.29 5.47
CA LYS A 26 -6.69 -1.00 5.10
C LYS A 26 -6.38 -2.14 4.13
N ARG A 27 -5.60 -1.86 3.08
CA ARG A 27 -5.24 -2.86 2.07
C ARG A 27 -4.38 -3.98 2.66
N ALA A 28 -3.38 -3.64 3.48
CA ALA A 28 -2.56 -4.63 4.17
C ALA A 28 -3.40 -5.56 5.07
N LYS A 29 -4.46 -5.03 5.71
CA LYS A 29 -5.39 -5.84 6.53
C LYS A 29 -6.23 -6.79 5.67
N GLU A 30 -6.71 -6.35 4.51
CA GLU A 30 -7.41 -7.23 3.55
C GLU A 30 -6.51 -8.37 3.07
N LEU A 31 -5.26 -8.05 2.75
CA LEU A 31 -4.26 -9.00 2.31
C LEU A 31 -3.90 -9.99 3.43
N ASN A 32 -3.78 -9.52 4.68
CA ASN A 32 -3.48 -10.40 5.81
C ASN A 32 -4.61 -11.40 6.12
N ASN A 33 -5.85 -11.07 5.73
CA ASN A 33 -6.99 -12.00 5.85
C ASN A 33 -7.08 -13.00 4.69
N LYS A 34 -6.36 -12.77 3.58
CA LYS A 34 -6.29 -13.68 2.44
C LYS A 34 -5.00 -14.51 2.54
N ALA A 35 -5.13 -15.84 2.63
CA ALA A 35 -3.99 -16.75 2.81
C ALA A 35 -3.03 -16.84 1.61
N GLU A 36 -3.30 -16.11 0.51
CA GLU A 36 -2.57 -16.19 -0.76
C GLU A 36 -1.58 -15.04 -0.96
N LEU A 37 -0.76 -14.75 0.05
CA LEU A 37 0.37 -13.85 -0.14
C LEU A 37 1.62 -14.64 -0.51
N PRO A 38 2.43 -14.16 -1.46
CA PRO A 38 3.69 -14.81 -1.80
C PRO A 38 4.55 -14.92 -0.54
N GLN A 39 5.02 -16.15 -0.27
CA GLN A 39 5.91 -16.45 0.84
C GLN A 39 7.05 -15.43 0.86
N ASN A 40 7.30 -14.83 2.03
CA ASN A 40 8.33 -13.81 2.29
C ASN A 40 8.02 -12.33 1.98
N THR A 41 6.81 -11.94 1.56
CA THR A 41 6.48 -10.51 1.41
C THR A 41 5.61 -10.00 2.56
N LYS A 42 6.02 -8.90 3.21
CA LYS A 42 5.18 -8.20 4.19
C LYS A 42 3.95 -7.62 3.47
N THR A 43 2.77 -7.84 4.03
CA THR A 43 1.49 -7.33 3.50
C THR A 43 1.51 -5.83 3.22
N ILE A 44 2.19 -5.06 4.08
CA ILE A 44 2.37 -3.61 3.96
C ILE A 44 3.19 -3.24 2.72
N SER A 45 4.28 -3.97 2.45
CA SER A 45 5.12 -3.74 1.27
C SER A 45 4.38 -4.08 -0.02
N TYR A 46 3.58 -5.15 0.00
CA TYR A 46 2.75 -5.52 -1.13
C TYR A 46 1.66 -4.47 -1.40
N ALA A 47 0.96 -4.02 -0.36
CA ALA A 47 -0.04 -2.96 -0.47
C ALA A 47 0.55 -1.64 -1.01
N ALA A 48 1.77 -1.28 -0.59
CA ALA A 48 2.46 -0.10 -1.10
C ALA A 48 2.77 -0.23 -2.60
N ASN A 49 3.20 -1.40 -3.06
CA ASN A 49 3.43 -1.66 -4.48
C ASN A 49 2.14 -1.62 -5.29
N GLU A 50 1.06 -2.27 -4.82
CA GLU A 50 -0.26 -2.21 -5.50
C GLU A 50 -0.76 -0.77 -5.65
N PHE A 51 -0.55 0.06 -4.61
CA PHE A 51 -0.91 1.47 -4.65
C PHE A 51 -0.04 2.25 -5.64
N ALA A 52 1.27 2.00 -5.69
CA ALA A 52 2.18 2.58 -6.68
C ALA A 52 1.75 2.23 -8.12
N GLU A 53 1.42 0.96 -8.37
CA GLU A 53 0.98 0.45 -9.68
C GLU A 53 -0.42 0.94 -10.07
N GLY A 54 -1.21 1.48 -9.12
CA GLY A 54 -2.55 2.00 -9.39
C GLY A 54 -3.64 0.93 -9.39
N LEU A 55 -3.35 -0.24 -8.83
CA LEU A 55 -4.34 -1.31 -8.61
C LEU A 55 -5.33 -0.95 -7.51
N THR A 56 -4.98 0.00 -6.65
CA THR A 56 -5.83 0.51 -5.57
C THR A 56 -5.96 2.03 -5.66
N GLU A 57 -7.19 2.52 -5.53
CA GLU A 57 -7.54 3.94 -5.66
C GLU A 57 -8.27 4.43 -4.41
N ILE A 58 -8.05 5.70 -4.05
CA ILE A 58 -8.77 6.36 -2.98
C ILE A 58 -10.02 7.02 -3.56
N LYS A 59 -11.20 6.48 -3.27
CA LYS A 59 -12.46 7.18 -3.55
C LYS A 59 -12.78 8.12 -2.38
N LYS A 60 -12.88 9.42 -2.69
CA LYS A 60 -13.35 10.46 -1.78
C LYS A 60 -14.87 10.54 -1.78
#